data_AF-A0A9Q4L7F1-F1
#
_entry.id   AF-A0A9Q4L7F1-F1
#
_cell.length_a   1.000
_cell.length_b   1.000
_cell.length_c   1.000
_cell.angle_alpha   90.00
_cell.angle_beta   90.00
_cell.angle_gamma   90.00
#
_symmetry.space_group_name_H-M   'P 1'
#
loop_
_entity.id
_entity.type
_entity.pdbx_description
1 polymer ?
#
loop_
_entity_poly.entity_id
_entity_poly.type
_entity_poly.pdbx_seq_one_letter_code
_entity_poly.pdbx_strand_id
1 'polypeptide(L)'
;MSRWDETIGVTDDGLEELITQLDETVCSVMADAGLPVHPADDDRGDGHGPFVADAYFDPTEEQEVNVVSLDLTRIRETQESVVVKHLSDGLSPVEWEALETLVTDGGQVSPQDIAEEHGRHVDSVRRALKRIPELVESEYGSVSLRSNHVAEMVHDAVEQARDATRRAVEAGPTRQPSVGSTRRRARW
;
A
#
# COMPACT_ATOMS: atom_id res chain seq x y z
N MET A 1 34.38 21.80 -30.13
CA MET A 1 34.02 21.81 -28.70
C MET A 1 32.74 21.04 -28.55
N SER A 2 32.77 19.97 -27.75
CA SER A 2 31.61 19.12 -27.48
C SER A 2 30.52 19.95 -26.79
N ARG A 3 29.26 19.76 -27.21
CA ARG A 3 28.06 20.42 -26.65
C ARG A 3 27.50 19.66 -25.43
N TRP A 4 28.29 18.73 -24.88
CA TRP A 4 27.87 17.73 -23.90
C TRP A 4 28.92 17.51 -22.80
N ASP A 5 29.56 18.58 -22.34
CA ASP A 5 30.47 18.50 -21.19
C ASP A 5 30.08 19.53 -20.13
N GLU A 6 28.78 19.55 -19.80
CA GLU A 6 28.25 20.25 -18.64
C GLU A 6 27.67 19.19 -17.72
N THR A 7 28.55 18.42 -17.07
CA THR A 7 28.16 17.72 -15.84
C THR A 7 27.90 18.83 -14.83
N ILE A 8 26.63 19.20 -14.63
CA ILE A 8 26.23 20.08 -13.54
C ILE A 8 26.51 19.29 -12.25
N GLY A 9 27.68 19.52 -11.66
CA GLY A 9 27.99 19.01 -10.33
C GLY A 9 27.07 19.66 -9.31
N VAL A 10 26.71 18.90 -8.27
CA VAL A 10 26.06 19.47 -7.08
C VAL A 10 27.01 20.50 -6.50
N THR A 11 26.53 21.73 -6.28
CA THR A 11 27.30 22.76 -5.58
C THR A 11 27.45 22.38 -4.12
N ASP A 12 28.54 22.78 -3.47
CA ASP A 12 28.72 22.52 -2.04
C ASP A 12 27.51 23.03 -1.22
N ASP A 13 27.03 24.23 -1.53
CA ASP A 13 25.80 24.80 -0.94
C ASP A 13 24.56 23.91 -1.13
N GLY A 14 24.41 23.30 -2.32
CA GLY A 14 23.26 22.44 -2.61
C GLY A 14 23.36 21.07 -1.92
N LEU A 15 24.59 20.61 -1.65
CA LEU A 15 24.82 19.41 -0.87
C LEU A 15 24.52 19.65 0.62
N GLU A 16 24.94 20.80 1.16
CA GLU A 16 24.63 21.20 2.54
C GLU A 16 23.12 21.38 2.77
N GLU A 17 22.43 21.99 1.81
CA GLU A 17 20.97 22.11 1.83
C GLU A 17 20.29 20.73 1.81
N LEU A 18 20.74 19.82 0.95
CA LEU A 18 20.19 18.47 0.87
C LEU A 18 20.40 17.69 2.17
N ILE A 19 21.57 17.81 2.80
CA ILE A 19 21.87 17.18 4.09
C ILE A 19 20.91 17.71 5.17
N THR A 20 20.73 19.03 5.22
CA THR A 20 19.82 19.66 6.18
C THR A 20 18.38 19.17 5.99
N GLN A 21 17.89 19.16 4.75
CA GLN A 21 16.54 18.68 4.43
C GLN A 21 16.36 17.20 4.77
N LEU A 22 17.40 16.39 4.58
CA LEU A 22 17.39 14.98 4.94
C LEU A 22 17.31 14.80 6.45
N ASP A 23 18.13 15.53 7.22
CA ASP A 23 18.12 15.49 8.69
C ASP A 23 16.76 15.94 9.26
N GLU A 24 16.19 17.03 8.74
CA GLU A 24 14.83 17.49 9.09
C GLU A 24 13.77 16.44 8.78
N THR A 25 13.86 15.80 7.61
CA THR A 25 12.90 14.75 7.21
C THR A 25 13.00 13.53 8.12
N VAL A 26 14.22 13.05 8.39
CA VAL A 26 14.46 11.88 9.24
C VAL A 26 13.99 12.16 10.67
N CYS A 27 14.33 13.32 11.24
CA CYS A 27 13.87 13.69 12.58
C CYS A 27 12.36 13.85 12.64
N SER A 28 11.73 14.43 11.61
CA SER A 28 10.26 14.55 11.54
C SER A 28 9.56 13.18 11.51
N VAL A 29 10.13 12.20 10.79
CA VAL A 29 9.61 10.82 10.77
C VAL A 29 9.80 10.12 12.11
N MET A 30 10.97 10.28 12.74
CA MET A 30 11.23 9.71 14.07
C MET A 30 10.28 10.27 15.12
N ALA A 31 10.06 11.60 15.11
CA ALA A 31 9.14 12.26 16.02
C ALA A 31 7.68 11.79 15.83
N ASP A 32 7.21 11.65 14.58
CA ASP A 32 5.88 11.10 14.29
C ASP A 32 5.73 9.63 14.78
N ALA A 33 6.80 8.83 14.69
CA ALA A 33 6.85 7.48 15.23
C ALA A 33 6.94 7.43 16.78
N GLY A 34 6.98 8.58 17.45
CA GLY A 34 7.11 8.67 18.91
C GLY A 34 8.52 8.35 19.43
N LEU A 35 9.54 8.41 18.57
CA LEU A 35 10.93 8.26 18.96
C LEU A 35 11.48 9.64 19.39
N PRO A 36 12.19 9.73 20.54
CA PRO A 36 12.77 10.98 20.98
C PRO A 36 13.88 11.41 20.03
N VAL A 37 13.75 12.62 19.47
CA VAL A 37 14.75 13.23 18.58
C VAL A 37 15.64 14.22 19.33
N HIS A 38 15.14 14.75 20.44
CA HIS A 38 15.89 15.56 21.36
C HIS A 38 16.00 14.87 22.74
N PRO A 39 17.11 15.07 23.49
CA PRO A 39 17.28 14.49 24.82
C PRO A 39 16.16 14.86 25.81
N ALA A 40 15.51 16.00 25.60
CA ALA A 40 14.36 16.44 26.40
C ALA A 40 13.04 15.73 26.05
N ASP A 41 12.97 15.01 24.94
CA ASP A 41 11.74 14.34 24.45
C ASP A 41 11.52 12.96 25.09
N ASP A 42 12.49 12.42 25.83
CA ASP A 42 12.38 11.10 26.45
C ASP A 42 11.54 11.14 27.74
N ASP A 43 10.64 10.16 27.89
CA ASP A 43 9.70 9.99 29.01
C ASP A 43 10.39 9.79 30.38
N ARG A 44 11.71 9.55 30.38
CA ARG A 44 12.52 9.40 31.61
C ARG A 44 12.73 10.71 32.34
N GLY A 45 12.63 11.86 31.64
CA GLY A 45 12.71 13.19 32.25
C GLY A 45 14.06 13.55 32.90
N ASP A 46 15.13 12.83 32.58
CA ASP A 46 16.49 13.09 33.06
C ASP A 46 17.28 14.04 32.15
N GLY A 47 16.69 14.46 31.02
CA GLY A 47 17.29 15.37 30.04
C GLY A 47 18.44 14.76 29.25
N HIS A 48 18.65 13.44 29.34
CA HIS A 48 19.69 12.73 28.61
C HIS A 48 19.15 11.97 27.41
N GLY A 49 17.83 11.83 27.25
CA GLY A 49 17.26 11.07 26.16
C GLY A 49 17.59 9.56 26.25
N PRO A 50 17.45 8.81 25.14
CA PRO A 50 17.86 7.40 25.09
C PRO A 50 19.39 7.20 25.18
N PHE A 51 20.17 8.28 25.24
CA PHE A 51 21.62 8.24 25.27
C PHE A 51 22.14 7.55 26.54
N VAL A 52 23.14 6.68 26.35
CA VAL A 52 23.89 6.07 27.45
C VAL A 52 25.34 6.48 27.28
N ALA A 53 25.84 7.30 28.20
CA ALA A 53 27.22 7.75 28.18
C ALA A 53 28.18 6.56 28.22
N ASP A 54 29.14 6.53 27.30
CA ASP A 54 30.22 5.55 27.29
C ASP A 54 31.59 6.23 27.13
N ALA A 55 32.67 5.46 27.26
CA ALA A 55 34.04 5.99 27.21
C ALA A 55 34.49 6.43 25.81
N TYR A 56 33.68 6.22 24.78
CA TYR A 56 34.00 6.45 23.38
C TYR A 56 33.09 7.49 22.71
N PHE A 57 31.94 7.80 23.30
CA PHE A 57 30.97 8.75 22.79
C PHE A 57 30.82 9.95 23.73
N ASP A 58 31.33 11.10 23.29
CA ASP A 58 31.15 12.39 23.95
C ASP A 58 30.09 13.18 23.17
N PRO A 59 28.93 13.51 23.78
CA PRO A 59 27.88 14.27 23.08
C PRO A 59 28.34 15.71 22.88
N THR A 60 28.63 16.09 21.62
CA THR A 60 28.90 17.49 21.21
C THR A 60 27.70 18.09 20.48
N GLU A 61 27.71 19.43 20.39
CA GLU A 61 26.59 20.36 20.17
C GLU A 61 25.43 19.89 19.27
N GLU A 62 24.25 20.20 19.78
CA GLU A 62 22.93 20.07 19.18
C GLU A 62 22.86 20.83 17.85
N GLN A 63 22.61 20.12 16.74
CA GLN A 63 22.04 20.78 15.58
C GLN A 63 20.56 21.04 15.86
N GLU A 64 20.15 22.30 15.81
CA GLU A 64 18.73 22.66 15.81
C GLU A 64 18.09 22.17 14.52
N VAL A 65 17.50 20.98 14.57
CA VAL A 65 16.75 20.41 13.45
C VAL A 65 15.30 20.89 13.54
N ASN A 66 14.78 21.45 12.46
CA ASN A 66 13.38 21.83 12.39
C ASN A 66 12.50 20.59 12.21
N VAL A 67 11.89 20.14 13.32
CA VAL A 67 10.96 19.01 13.33
C VAL A 67 9.56 19.49 12.94
N VAL A 68 9.07 19.03 11.81
CA VAL A 68 7.71 19.31 11.35
C VAL A 68 6.79 18.19 11.81
N SER A 69 5.64 18.54 12.39
CA SER A 69 4.59 17.56 12.67
C SER A 69 4.12 16.95 11.36
N LEU A 70 4.45 15.68 11.17
CA LEU A 70 3.82 14.86 10.16
C LEU A 70 2.48 14.37 10.73
N ASP A 71 1.50 14.17 9.86
CA ASP A 71 0.19 13.60 10.21
C ASP A 71 0.11 12.18 9.59
N LEU A 72 1.21 11.40 9.69
CA LEU A 72 1.34 10.14 8.94
C LEU A 72 0.31 9.12 9.40
N THR A 73 0.01 9.09 10.69
CA THR A 73 -1.04 8.24 11.28
C THR A 73 -2.39 8.54 10.63
N ARG A 74 -2.80 9.81 10.56
CA ARG A 74 -4.07 10.17 9.93
C ARG A 74 -4.07 9.94 8.43
N ILE A 75 -2.95 10.19 7.74
CA ILE A 75 -2.81 9.91 6.31
C ILE A 75 -3.02 8.42 6.06
N ARG A 76 -2.43 7.55 6.90
CA ARG A 76 -2.62 6.10 6.87
C ARG A 76 -4.07 5.72 7.13
N GLU A 77 -4.65 6.18 8.23
CA GLU A 77 -6.05 5.90 8.59
C GLU A 77 -7.04 6.35 7.50
N THR A 78 -6.76 7.48 6.85
CA THR A 78 -7.58 7.98 5.74
C THR A 78 -7.51 7.03 4.54
N GLN A 79 -6.32 6.55 4.20
CA GLN A 79 -6.14 5.58 3.11
C GLN A 79 -6.79 4.23 3.45
N GLU A 80 -6.63 3.73 4.67
CA GLU A 80 -7.26 2.50 5.16
C GLU A 80 -8.79 2.59 5.10
N SER A 81 -9.35 3.69 5.61
CA SER A 81 -10.79 3.93 5.61
C SER A 81 -11.37 3.95 4.19
N VAL A 82 -10.66 4.56 3.24
CA VAL A 82 -11.05 4.58 1.83
C VAL A 82 -11.10 3.17 1.23
N VAL A 83 -10.09 2.33 1.50
CA VAL A 83 -10.06 0.95 1.02
C VAL A 83 -11.19 0.13 1.66
N VAL A 84 -11.32 0.17 2.98
CA VAL A 84 -12.35 -0.56 3.73
C VAL A 84 -13.75 -0.19 3.25
N LYS A 85 -14.02 1.10 3.01
CA LYS A 85 -15.30 1.59 2.48
C LYS A 85 -15.63 0.92 1.15
N HIS A 86 -14.72 0.97 0.17
CA HIS A 86 -14.98 0.39 -1.16
C HIS A 86 -15.13 -1.13 -1.13
N LEU A 87 -14.35 -1.81 -0.29
CA LEU A 87 -14.49 -3.26 -0.11
C LEU A 87 -15.82 -3.62 0.55
N SER A 88 -16.29 -2.82 1.51
CA SER A 88 -17.54 -3.05 2.25
C SER A 88 -18.79 -2.71 1.45
N ASP A 89 -18.75 -1.62 0.67
CA ASP A 89 -19.85 -1.19 -0.22
C ASP A 89 -20.06 -2.19 -1.38
N GLY A 90 -19.07 -3.04 -1.62
CA GLY A 90 -19.10 -4.11 -2.59
C GLY A 90 -18.60 -3.65 -3.95
N LEU A 91 -17.55 -4.32 -4.43
CA LEU A 91 -17.01 -4.12 -5.77
C LEU A 91 -17.71 -5.05 -6.76
N SER A 92 -18.07 -4.51 -7.91
CA SER A 92 -18.54 -5.25 -9.06
C SER A 92 -17.44 -6.16 -9.63
N PRO A 93 -17.79 -7.23 -10.38
CA PRO A 93 -16.79 -8.14 -10.94
C PRO A 93 -15.71 -7.45 -11.78
N VAL A 94 -16.09 -6.41 -12.55
CA VAL A 94 -15.14 -5.67 -13.40
C VAL A 94 -14.21 -4.78 -12.56
N GLU A 95 -14.65 -4.31 -11.39
CA GLU A 95 -13.78 -3.57 -10.47
C GLU A 95 -12.78 -4.51 -9.80
N TRP A 96 -13.21 -5.70 -9.39
CA TRP A 96 -12.33 -6.73 -8.85
C TRP A 96 -11.25 -7.15 -9.86
N GLU A 97 -11.65 -7.46 -11.09
CA GLU A 97 -10.72 -7.82 -12.17
C GLU A 97 -9.70 -6.70 -12.45
N ALA A 98 -10.15 -5.44 -12.47
CA ALA A 98 -9.26 -4.30 -12.67
C ALA A 98 -8.25 -4.13 -11.52
N LEU A 99 -8.69 -4.25 -10.27
CA LEU A 99 -7.82 -4.17 -9.10
C LEU A 99 -6.83 -5.35 -9.03
N GLU A 100 -7.28 -6.55 -9.41
CA GLU A 100 -6.45 -7.75 -9.48
C GLU A 100 -5.30 -7.59 -10.50
N THR A 101 -5.59 -7.06 -11.70
CA THR A 101 -4.55 -6.72 -12.68
C THR A 101 -3.59 -5.66 -12.12
N LEU A 102 -4.12 -4.56 -11.57
CA LEU A 102 -3.30 -3.45 -11.07
C LEU A 102 -2.35 -3.87 -9.94
N VAL A 103 -2.79 -4.80 -9.07
CA VAL A 103 -1.95 -5.37 -8.01
C VAL A 103 -0.91 -6.33 -8.56
N THR A 104 -1.29 -7.18 -9.52
CA THR A 104 -0.41 -8.27 -10.01
C THR A 104 0.69 -7.75 -10.92
N ASP A 105 0.34 -6.82 -11.81
CA ASP A 105 1.29 -6.23 -12.76
C ASP A 105 2.10 -5.08 -12.13
N GLY A 106 1.72 -4.64 -10.92
CA GLY A 106 2.49 -3.73 -10.08
C GLY A 106 2.79 -2.38 -10.72
N GLY A 107 1.95 -1.91 -11.66
CA GLY A 107 2.35 -0.83 -12.55
C GLY A 107 1.24 -0.07 -13.26
N GLN A 108 1.70 0.82 -14.15
CA GLN A 108 0.92 1.67 -15.04
C GLN A 108 0.39 0.84 -16.22
N VAL A 109 -0.79 0.25 -16.08
CA VAL A 109 -1.48 -0.49 -17.15
C VAL A 109 -2.52 0.40 -17.84
N SER A 110 -2.72 0.22 -19.14
CA SER A 110 -3.80 0.95 -19.81
C SER A 110 -5.15 0.26 -19.53
N PRO A 111 -6.27 1.00 -19.54
CA PRO A 111 -7.59 0.39 -19.48
C PRO A 111 -7.88 -0.61 -20.60
N GLN A 112 -7.13 -0.54 -21.71
CA GLN A 112 -7.23 -1.48 -22.82
C GLN A 112 -6.58 -2.81 -22.46
N ASP A 113 -5.42 -2.80 -21.80
CA ASP A 113 -4.71 -4.02 -21.38
C ASP A 113 -5.56 -4.82 -20.40
N ILE A 114 -6.13 -4.15 -19.39
CA ILE A 114 -7.07 -4.76 -18.42
C ILE A 114 -8.28 -5.37 -19.15
N ALA A 115 -8.79 -4.69 -20.18
CA ALA A 115 -9.94 -5.17 -20.93
C ALA A 115 -9.59 -6.42 -21.76
N GLU A 116 -8.41 -6.47 -22.36
CA GLU A 116 -7.94 -7.60 -23.13
C GLU A 116 -7.67 -8.82 -22.25
N GLU A 117 -7.05 -8.63 -21.08
CA GLU A 117 -6.76 -9.70 -20.13
C GLU A 117 -8.04 -10.42 -19.66
N HIS A 118 -9.07 -9.66 -19.29
CA HIS A 118 -10.30 -10.21 -18.72
C HIS A 118 -11.42 -10.42 -19.75
N GLY A 119 -11.14 -10.24 -21.04
CA GLY A 119 -12.15 -10.36 -22.11
C GLY A 119 -13.33 -9.39 -21.94
N ARG A 120 -13.07 -8.18 -21.44
CA ARG A 120 -14.06 -7.14 -21.18
C ARG A 120 -14.07 -6.09 -22.30
N HIS A 121 -15.14 -5.31 -22.35
CA HIS A 121 -15.16 -4.09 -23.16
C HIS A 121 -14.42 -2.97 -22.42
N VAL A 122 -13.52 -2.27 -23.13
CA VAL A 122 -12.72 -1.16 -22.57
C VAL A 122 -13.56 -0.08 -21.88
N ASP A 123 -14.75 0.24 -22.40
CA ASP A 123 -15.62 1.23 -21.77
C ASP A 123 -16.23 0.74 -20.45
N SER A 124 -16.37 -0.58 -20.28
CA SER A 124 -16.80 -1.17 -19.00
C SER A 124 -15.69 -1.05 -17.96
N VAL A 125 -14.43 -1.30 -18.35
CA VAL A 125 -13.26 -1.10 -17.50
C VAL A 125 -13.11 0.38 -17.12
N ARG A 126 -13.19 1.30 -18.10
CA ARG A 126 -13.17 2.75 -17.83
C ARG A 126 -14.29 3.19 -16.88
N ARG A 127 -15.49 2.61 -17.01
CA ARG A 127 -16.60 2.89 -16.07
C ARG A 127 -16.34 2.33 -14.68
N ALA A 128 -15.78 1.13 -14.57
CA ALA A 128 -15.38 0.54 -13.30
C ALA A 128 -14.35 1.41 -12.57
N LEU A 129 -13.25 1.76 -13.24
CA LEU A 129 -12.21 2.62 -12.68
C LEU A 129 -12.74 3.98 -12.22
N LYS A 130 -13.70 4.57 -12.96
CA LYS A 130 -14.38 5.82 -12.56
C LYS A 130 -15.26 5.71 -11.31
N ARG A 131 -15.65 4.51 -10.88
CA ARG A 131 -16.43 4.28 -9.66
C ARG A 131 -15.57 4.05 -8.42
N ILE A 132 -14.27 3.85 -8.61
CA ILE A 132 -13.29 3.68 -7.53
C ILE A 132 -12.17 4.74 -7.58
N PRO A 133 -12.49 6.04 -7.81
CA PRO A 133 -11.47 7.08 -8.03
C PRO A 133 -10.60 7.34 -6.80
N GLU A 134 -10.98 6.81 -5.64
CA GLU A 134 -10.22 6.94 -4.41
C GLU A 134 -9.10 5.88 -4.29
N LEU A 135 -9.20 4.78 -5.05
CA LEU A 135 -8.24 3.66 -5.04
C LEU A 135 -7.22 3.71 -6.19
N VAL A 136 -7.60 4.34 -7.30
CA VAL A 136 -6.81 4.36 -8.54
C VAL A 136 -6.48 5.78 -8.96
N GLU A 137 -5.36 5.94 -9.64
CA GLU A 137 -4.94 7.17 -10.30
C GLU A 137 -4.70 6.91 -11.79
N SER A 138 -5.10 7.87 -12.63
CA SER A 138 -4.92 7.78 -14.08
C SER A 138 -4.01 8.89 -14.59
N GLU A 139 -2.91 8.50 -15.25
CA GLU A 139 -1.93 9.44 -15.80
C GLU A 139 -1.59 9.06 -17.25
N TYR A 140 -1.68 10.02 -18.17
CA TYR A 140 -1.33 9.85 -19.59
C TYR A 140 -1.87 8.57 -20.27
N GLY A 141 -3.08 8.13 -19.91
CA GLY A 141 -3.71 6.93 -20.50
C GLY A 141 -3.34 5.61 -19.82
N SER A 142 -2.49 5.66 -18.79
CA SER A 142 -2.24 4.57 -17.88
C SER A 142 -3.04 4.73 -16.58
N VAL A 143 -3.19 3.64 -15.85
CA VAL A 143 -3.87 3.58 -14.55
C VAL A 143 -3.00 2.77 -13.61
N SER A 144 -2.90 3.24 -12.37
CA SER A 144 -2.16 2.59 -11.28
C SER A 144 -2.94 2.72 -9.98
N LEU A 145 -2.53 1.98 -8.95
CA LEU A 145 -3.05 2.16 -7.60
C LEU A 145 -2.50 3.46 -7.02
N ARG A 146 -3.34 4.19 -6.29
CA ARG A 146 -3.07 5.57 -5.86
C ARG A 146 -1.86 5.71 -4.93
N SER A 147 -1.53 4.66 -4.20
CA SER A 147 -0.34 4.60 -3.35
C SER A 147 0.11 3.15 -3.18
N ASN A 148 1.37 2.96 -2.79
CA ASN A 148 1.90 1.64 -2.45
C ASN A 148 1.10 1.00 -1.30
N HIS A 149 0.70 1.80 -0.31
CA HIS A 149 -0.07 1.30 0.83
C HIS A 149 -1.49 0.86 0.42
N VAL A 150 -2.15 1.60 -0.49
CA VAL A 150 -3.41 1.14 -1.10
C VAL A 150 -3.19 -0.16 -1.87
N ALA A 151 -2.07 -0.29 -2.58
CA ALA A 151 -1.76 -1.50 -3.32
C ALA A 151 -1.58 -2.73 -2.42
N GLU A 152 -0.88 -2.59 -1.29
CA GLU A 152 -0.75 -3.65 -0.27
C GLU A 152 -2.11 -4.08 0.28
N MET A 153 -2.95 -3.13 0.69
CA MET A 153 -4.28 -3.47 1.24
C MET A 153 -5.19 -4.13 0.20
N VAL A 154 -5.16 -3.67 -1.05
CA VAL A 154 -5.94 -4.28 -2.13
C VAL A 154 -5.40 -5.67 -2.44
N HIS A 155 -4.09 -5.87 -2.43
CA HIS A 155 -3.47 -7.19 -2.58
C HIS A 155 -3.97 -8.17 -1.52
N ASP A 156 -3.92 -7.78 -0.24
CA ASP A 156 -4.41 -8.60 0.86
C ASP A 156 -5.89 -8.92 0.71
N ALA A 157 -6.71 -7.95 0.28
CA ALA A 157 -8.14 -8.16 0.06
C ALA A 157 -8.41 -9.14 -1.09
N VAL A 158 -7.67 -9.03 -2.20
CA VAL A 158 -7.77 -9.93 -3.36
C VAL A 158 -7.37 -11.36 -2.98
N GLU A 159 -6.25 -11.54 -2.26
CA GLU A 159 -5.79 -12.85 -1.80
C GLU A 159 -6.80 -13.50 -0.83
N GLN A 160 -7.35 -12.72 0.11
CA GLN A 160 -8.39 -13.20 1.02
C GLN A 160 -9.66 -13.65 0.27
N ALA A 161 -10.07 -12.91 -0.77
CA ALA A 161 -11.22 -13.27 -1.59
C ALA A 161 -10.97 -14.57 -2.40
N ARG A 162 -9.77 -14.72 -2.97
CA ARG A 162 -9.34 -15.94 -3.68
C ARG A 162 -9.36 -17.16 -2.75
N ASP A 163 -8.79 -17.03 -1.55
CA ASP A 163 -8.77 -18.10 -0.56
C ASP A 163 -10.18 -18.45 -0.03
N ALA A 164 -11.05 -17.45 0.16
CA ALA A 164 -12.44 -17.69 0.55
C ALA A 164 -13.19 -18.50 -0.52
N THR A 165 -12.96 -18.16 -1.80
CA THR A 165 -13.54 -18.90 -2.93
C THR A 165 -13.01 -20.33 -3.00
N ARG A 166 -11.69 -20.52 -2.84
CA ARG A 166 -11.06 -21.85 -2.81
C ARG A 166 -11.65 -22.71 -1.68
N ARG A 167 -11.73 -22.17 -0.46
CA ARG A 167 -12.32 -22.85 0.69
C ARG A 167 -13.79 -23.20 0.48
N ALA A 168 -14.57 -22.33 -0.16
CA ALA A 168 -15.97 -22.62 -0.48
C ALA A 168 -16.12 -23.76 -1.49
N VAL A 169 -15.23 -23.85 -2.48
CA VAL A 169 -15.19 -24.95 -3.45
C VAL A 169 -14.78 -26.27 -2.76
N GLU A 170 -13.79 -26.24 -1.88
CA GLU A 170 -13.31 -27.40 -1.11
C GLU A 170 -14.35 -27.90 -0.08
N ALA A 171 -15.08 -26.99 0.54
CA ALA A 171 -16.12 -27.30 1.53
C ALA A 171 -17.48 -27.69 0.90
N GLY A 172 -17.62 -27.55 -0.43
CA GLY A 172 -18.81 -27.97 -1.15
C GLY A 172 -19.05 -29.49 -0.98
N PRO A 173 -20.28 -29.94 -0.70
CA PRO A 173 -20.53 -31.34 -0.40
C PRO A 173 -20.17 -32.19 -1.60
N THR A 174 -19.21 -33.11 -1.45
CA THR A 174 -19.04 -34.21 -2.40
C THR A 174 -20.36 -34.97 -2.46
N ARG A 175 -21.13 -34.76 -3.53
CA ARG A 175 -22.41 -35.41 -3.77
C ARG A 175 -22.17 -36.92 -3.92
N GLN A 176 -22.23 -37.66 -2.81
CA GLN A 176 -22.21 -39.11 -2.86
C GLN A 176 -23.47 -39.59 -3.60
N PRO A 177 -23.35 -40.40 -4.68
CA PRO A 177 -24.52 -40.97 -5.32
C PRO A 177 -25.20 -41.91 -4.33
N SER A 178 -26.45 -41.60 -3.97
CA SER A 178 -27.29 -42.47 -3.15
C SER A 178 -27.55 -43.76 -3.94
N VAL A 179 -26.87 -44.83 -3.53
CA VAL A 179 -27.11 -46.19 -4.04
C VAL A 179 -28.53 -46.59 -3.63
N GLY A 180 -29.43 -46.66 -4.62
CA GLY A 180 -30.83 -47.01 -4.44
C GLY A 180 -30.99 -48.39 -3.80
N SER A 181 -31.63 -48.46 -2.63
CA SER A 181 -31.99 -49.71 -2.00
C SER A 181 -33.14 -50.37 -2.79
N THR A 182 -32.85 -51.38 -3.59
CA THR A 182 -33.85 -52.27 -4.16
C THR A 182 -34.44 -53.15 -3.06
N ARG A 183 -35.61 -52.77 -2.51
CA ARG A 183 -36.39 -53.68 -1.64
C ARG A 183 -37.02 -54.76 -2.51
N ARG A 184 -36.47 -55.97 -2.44
CA ARG A 184 -37.09 -57.21 -2.92
C ARG A 184 -38.42 -57.42 -2.19
N ARG A 185 -39.49 -57.57 -2.96
CA ARG A 185 -40.77 -58.14 -2.51
C ARG A 185 -40.54 -59.61 -2.15
N ALA A 186 -40.80 -59.99 -0.91
CA ALA A 186 -41.11 -61.37 -0.56
C ALA A 186 -42.64 -61.51 -0.48
N ARG A 187 -43.17 -62.38 -1.34
CA ARG A 187 -44.49 -62.98 -1.22
C ARG A 187 -44.53 -63.82 0.05
N TRP A 188 -45.61 -63.74 0.83
CA TRP A 188 -46.42 -64.85 1.33
C TRP A 188 -47.80 -64.29 1.65
#